data_AF-A0A321LKG9-F1
#
_entry.id   AF-A0A321LKG9-F1
#
_cell.length_a   1.000
_cell.length_b   1.000
_cell.length_c   1.000
_cell.angle_alpha   90.00
_cell.angle_beta   90.00
_cell.angle_gamma   90.00
#
_symmetry.space_group_name_H-M   'P 1'
#
loop_
_entity.id
_entity.type
_entity.pdbx_description
1 polymer ?
#
loop_
_entity_poly.entity_id
_entity_poly.type
_entity_poly.pdbx_seq_one_letter_code
_entity_poly.pdbx_strand_id
1 'polypeptide(L)'
;MAFKKRLSAKKKSELCLQCGKCCMAMTFSGGEVDDDARDEIHWMELHGLKIDYVIERGKTEYYFTIPQRCGALVEADGKFTCGVYDTRPQMCKDYDGRMEGPFGVADCLWRYESEGRPLPVSGPVRIQPRG
;
A
#
# COMPACT_ATOMS: atom_id res chain seq x y z
N MET A 1 -18.35 15.88 -1.45
CA MET A 1 -17.09 15.40 -2.04
C MET A 1 -15.95 16.08 -1.32
N ALA A 2 -15.07 15.33 -0.64
CA ALA A 2 -13.92 15.92 0.04
C ALA A 2 -12.95 16.53 -1.01
N PHE A 3 -12.45 17.74 -0.73
CA PHE A 3 -11.52 18.46 -1.59
C PHE A 3 -10.19 17.69 -1.63
N LYS A 4 -9.79 17.18 -2.80
CA LYS A 4 -8.57 16.37 -2.96
C LYS A 4 -7.42 17.24 -3.45
N LYS A 5 -6.35 17.33 -2.67
CA LYS A 5 -5.15 18.09 -3.07
C LYS A 5 -4.28 17.24 -4.00
N ARG A 6 -3.98 17.76 -5.20
CA ARG A 6 -2.98 17.15 -6.10
C ARG A 6 -1.58 17.43 -5.54
N LEU A 7 -0.86 16.38 -5.13
CA LEU A 7 0.50 16.51 -4.60
C LEU A 7 1.53 16.63 -5.73
N SER A 8 2.54 17.50 -5.54
CA SER A 8 3.69 17.60 -6.44
C SER A 8 4.60 16.37 -6.32
N ALA A 9 5.40 16.11 -7.36
CA ALA A 9 6.38 15.01 -7.35
C ALA A 9 7.38 15.13 -6.18
N LYS A 10 7.82 16.36 -5.86
CA LYS A 10 8.71 16.63 -4.72
C LYS A 10 8.06 16.25 -3.39
N LYS A 11 6.82 16.70 -3.14
CA LYS A 11 6.10 16.38 -1.90
C LYS A 11 5.82 14.88 -1.77
N LYS A 12 5.47 14.21 -2.87
CA LYS A 12 5.35 12.75 -2.92
C LYS A 12 6.66 12.08 -2.50
N SER A 13 7.79 12.51 -3.06
CA SER A 13 9.11 11.99 -2.66
C SER A 13 9.36 12.18 -1.16
N GLU A 14 9.17 13.39 -0.62
CA GLU A 14 9.37 13.70 0.81
C GLU A 14 8.53 12.83 1.76
N LEU A 15 7.28 12.51 1.39
CA LEU A 15 6.41 11.63 2.17
C LEU A 15 6.80 10.16 2.04
N CYS A 16 7.34 9.74 0.89
CA CYS A 16 7.95 8.42 0.74
C CYS A 16 9.17 8.25 1.63
N LEU A 17 10.00 9.29 1.77
CA LEU A 17 11.18 9.30 2.67
C LEU A 17 10.83 8.93 4.11
N GLN A 18 9.59 9.21 4.52
CA GLN A 18 9.13 8.99 5.90
C GLN A 18 8.46 7.63 6.08
N CYS A 19 7.69 7.14 5.10
CA CYS A 19 6.86 5.95 5.31
C CYS A 19 7.37 4.67 4.64
N GLY A 20 7.94 4.74 3.42
CA GLY A 20 8.39 3.56 2.67
C GLY A 20 7.33 2.49 2.35
N LYS A 21 6.08 2.65 2.78
CA LYS A 21 5.08 1.56 2.87
C LYS A 21 4.73 0.90 1.54
N CYS A 22 4.67 1.67 0.46
CA CYS A 22 4.42 1.12 -0.88
C CYS A 22 5.53 0.18 -1.38
N CYS A 23 6.70 0.22 -0.75
CA CYS A 23 7.83 -0.65 -1.06
C CYS A 23 7.97 -1.80 -0.04
N MET A 24 7.11 -1.88 0.96
CA MET A 24 7.18 -2.86 2.04
C MET A 24 6.35 -4.12 1.77
N ALA A 25 5.33 -4.01 0.91
CA ALA A 25 4.46 -5.10 0.52
C ALA A 25 3.85 -4.82 -0.85
N MET A 26 3.31 -5.86 -1.50
CA MET A 26 2.54 -5.74 -2.74
C MET A 26 1.09 -6.09 -2.48
N THR A 27 0.19 -5.20 -2.84
CA THR A 27 -1.26 -5.41 -2.72
C THR A 27 -1.87 -5.54 -4.11
N PHE A 28 -2.80 -6.47 -4.25
CA PHE A 28 -3.51 -6.73 -5.49
C PHE A 28 -5.02 -6.79 -5.23
N SER A 29 -5.80 -6.36 -6.20
CA SER A 29 -7.24 -6.63 -6.24
C SER A 29 -7.44 -8.06 -6.73
N GLY A 30 -8.23 -8.83 -5.99
CA GLY A 30 -8.68 -10.17 -6.40
C GLY A 30 -10.04 -10.16 -7.12
N GLY A 31 -10.70 -8.99 -7.17
CA GLY A 31 -12.01 -8.83 -7.80
C GLY A 31 -13.18 -9.09 -6.85
N GLU A 32 -14.35 -9.35 -7.42
CA GLU A 32 -15.59 -9.60 -6.70
C GLU A 32 -15.53 -10.95 -5.98
N VAL A 33 -16.08 -11.00 -4.76
CA VAL A 33 -16.24 -12.21 -3.98
C VAL A 33 -17.49 -12.95 -4.45
N ASP A 34 -17.33 -13.78 -5.47
CA ASP A 34 -18.30 -14.77 -5.90
C ASP A 34 -18.00 -16.17 -5.32
N ASP A 35 -18.76 -17.18 -5.72
CA ASP A 35 -18.61 -18.54 -5.16
C ASP A 35 -17.27 -19.19 -5.54
N ASP A 36 -16.73 -18.90 -6.74
CA ASP A 36 -15.43 -19.41 -7.19
C ASP A 36 -14.29 -18.70 -6.43
N ALA A 37 -14.41 -17.38 -6.25
CA ALA A 37 -13.43 -16.59 -5.50
C ALA A 37 -13.30 -17.04 -4.05
N ARG A 38 -14.34 -17.60 -3.42
CA ARG A 38 -14.28 -18.10 -2.03
C ARG A 38 -13.29 -19.24 -1.85
N ASP A 39 -13.21 -20.15 -2.82
CA ASP A 39 -12.26 -21.27 -2.76
C ASP A 39 -10.82 -20.77 -2.95
N GLU A 40 -10.61 -19.85 -3.91
CA GLU A 40 -9.32 -19.20 -4.11
C GLU A 40 -8.86 -18.40 -2.88
N ILE A 41 -9.75 -17.59 -2.31
CA ILE A 41 -9.52 -16.84 -1.06
C ILE A 41 -9.12 -17.78 0.06
N HIS A 42 -9.85 -18.89 0.23
CA HIS A 42 -9.52 -19.87 1.26
C HIS A 42 -8.14 -20.48 1.05
N TRP A 43 -7.81 -20.86 -0.19
CA TRP A 43 -6.48 -21.33 -0.56
C TRP A 43 -5.38 -20.28 -0.25
N MET A 44 -5.62 -19.01 -0.56
CA MET A 44 -4.70 -17.91 -0.23
C MET A 44 -4.47 -17.75 1.28
N GLU A 45 -5.55 -17.79 2.07
CA GLU A 45 -5.48 -17.71 3.53
C GLU A 45 -4.69 -18.88 4.14
N LEU A 46 -4.85 -20.10 3.61
CA LEU A 46 -4.07 -21.27 4.01
C LEU A 46 -2.58 -21.11 3.73
N HIS A 47 -2.20 -20.33 2.71
CA HIS A 47 -0.81 -19.98 2.41
C HIS A 47 -0.31 -18.74 3.18
N GLY A 48 -1.12 -18.23 4.12
CA GLY A 48 -0.75 -17.13 5.01
C GLY A 48 -0.90 -15.74 4.39
N LEU A 49 -1.58 -15.61 3.26
CA LEU A 49 -1.95 -14.31 2.71
C LEU A 49 -3.03 -13.66 3.57
N LYS A 50 -2.96 -12.33 3.68
CA LYS A 50 -4.02 -11.55 4.32
C LYS A 50 -4.97 -11.02 3.27
N ILE A 51 -6.27 -11.18 3.53
CA ILE A 51 -7.36 -10.75 2.67
C ILE A 51 -8.12 -9.61 3.36
N ASP A 52 -8.30 -8.51 2.64
CA ASP A 52 -9.18 -7.40 3.03
C ASP A 52 -10.39 -7.37 2.12
N TYR A 53 -11.55 -7.05 2.70
CA TYR A 53 -12.82 -6.99 1.99
C TYR A 53 -13.33 -5.54 1.96
N VAL A 54 -13.77 -5.09 0.79
CA VAL A 54 -14.31 -3.74 0.58
C VAL A 54 -15.65 -3.85 -0.15
N ILE A 55 -16.65 -3.09 0.29
CA ILE A 55 -17.94 -3.02 -0.41
C ILE A 55 -17.86 -1.87 -1.42
N GLU A 56 -17.84 -2.19 -2.71
CA GLU A 56 -17.87 -1.22 -3.80
C GLU A 56 -19.12 -1.42 -4.66
N ARG A 57 -19.94 -0.37 -4.80
CA ARG A 57 -21.14 -0.36 -5.65
C ARG A 57 -22.11 -1.54 -5.38
N GLY A 58 -22.19 -1.99 -4.13
CA GLY A 58 -23.05 -3.09 -3.70
C GLY A 58 -22.47 -4.49 -3.92
N LYS A 59 -21.23 -4.58 -4.41
CA LYS A 59 -20.47 -5.82 -4.55
C LYS A 59 -19.39 -5.89 -3.47
N THR A 60 -19.09 -7.09 -3.00
CA THR A 60 -17.96 -7.31 -2.10
C THR A 60 -16.75 -7.58 -2.97
N GLU A 61 -15.73 -6.73 -2.90
CA GLU A 61 -14.44 -6.91 -3.56
C GLU A 61 -13.44 -7.39 -2.51
N TYR A 62 -12.46 -8.19 -2.91
CA TYR A 62 -11.35 -8.57 -2.04
C TYR A 62 -10.00 -8.10 -2.57
N TYR A 63 -9.11 -7.83 -1.64
CA TYR A 63 -7.73 -7.45 -1.88
C TYR A 63 -6.83 -8.37 -1.07
N PHE A 64 -5.72 -8.80 -1.66
CA PHE A 64 -4.73 -9.61 -0.95
C PHE A 64 -3.37 -8.92 -0.97
N THR A 65 -2.60 -9.15 0.08
CA THR A 65 -1.25 -8.59 0.19
C THR A 65 -0.20 -9.65 0.40
N ILE A 66 0.84 -9.57 -0.43
CA ILE A 66 2.08 -10.31 -0.28
C ILE A 66 3.07 -9.42 0.49
N PRO A 67 3.55 -9.82 1.69
CA PRO A 67 4.47 -9.02 2.51
C PRO A 67 5.91 -9.06 1.96
N GLN A 68 6.07 -8.81 0.66
CA GLN A 68 7.35 -8.82 -0.04
C GLN A 68 7.93 -7.40 -0.08
N ARG A 69 9.06 -7.22 0.61
CA ARG A 69 9.83 -5.97 0.54
C ARG A 69 10.47 -5.82 -0.83
N CYS A 70 10.37 -4.62 -1.41
CA CYS A 70 11.01 -4.25 -2.67
C CYS A 70 12.54 -4.25 -2.51
N GLY A 71 13.25 -4.91 -3.43
CA GLY A 71 14.72 -4.98 -3.43
C GLY A 71 15.40 -3.64 -3.67
N ALA A 72 14.73 -2.68 -4.31
CA ALA A 72 15.26 -1.33 -4.53
C ALA A 72 14.98 -0.36 -3.36
N LEU A 73 14.33 -0.80 -2.28
CA LEU A 73 14.12 0.02 -1.11
C LEU A 73 15.41 0.12 -0.29
N VAL A 74 15.94 1.33 -0.20
CA VAL A 74 17.11 1.68 0.61
C VAL A 74 16.61 2.29 1.92
N GLU A 75 17.18 1.87 3.04
CA GLU A 75 16.92 2.44 4.36
C GLU A 75 18.24 2.96 4.92
N ALA A 76 18.31 4.25 5.21
CA ALA A 76 19.50 4.92 5.75
C ALA A 76 19.07 6.02 6.71
N ASP A 77 19.69 6.07 7.90
CA ASP A 77 19.39 7.07 8.95
C ASP A 77 17.90 7.15 9.31
N GLY A 78 17.20 6.02 9.30
CA GLY A 78 15.76 5.94 9.58
C GLY A 78 14.86 6.55 8.47
N LYS A 79 15.41 6.80 7.28
CA LYS A 79 14.68 7.29 6.10
C LYS A 79 14.64 6.23 5.01
N PHE A 80 13.57 6.25 4.22
CA PHE A 80 13.33 5.29 3.14
C PHE A 80 13.48 5.93 1.76
N THR A 81 14.41 5.46 0.94
CA THR A 81 14.60 5.94 -0.44
C THR A 81 14.38 4.82 -1.45
N CYS A 82 13.82 5.17 -2.61
CA CYS A 82 13.74 4.25 -3.74
C CYS A 82 15.03 4.37 -4.54
N GLY A 83 15.85 3.32 -4.57
CA GLY A 83 17.12 3.28 -5.32
C GLY A 83 16.96 3.34 -6.84
N VAL A 84 15.74 3.20 -7.35
CA VAL A 84 15.39 3.28 -8.78
C VAL A 84 14.36 4.37 -9.08
N TYR A 85 14.30 5.44 -8.26
CA TYR A 85 13.21 6.43 -8.29
C TYR A 85 12.88 6.97 -9.70
N ASP A 86 13.90 7.29 -10.49
CA ASP A 86 13.73 7.86 -11.85
C ASP A 86 13.36 6.79 -12.89
N THR A 87 13.80 5.55 -12.69
CA THR A 87 13.55 4.39 -13.56
C THR A 87 12.46 3.47 -13.04
N ARG A 88 11.63 3.96 -12.11
CA ARG A 88 10.56 3.17 -11.49
C ARG A 88 9.63 2.53 -12.54
N PRO A 89 9.21 1.27 -12.32
CA PRO A 89 8.16 0.64 -13.11
C PRO A 89 6.88 1.47 -13.12
N GLN A 90 6.07 1.32 -14.17
CA GLN A 90 4.84 2.09 -14.33
C GLN A 90 3.86 1.89 -13.15
N MET A 91 3.72 0.67 -12.64
CA MET A 91 2.95 0.38 -11.42
C MET A 91 3.35 1.23 -10.21
N CYS A 92 4.66 1.48 -10.02
CA CYS A 92 5.14 2.33 -8.93
C CYS A 92 4.89 3.82 -9.17
N LYS A 93 4.77 4.24 -10.44
CA LYS A 93 4.43 5.62 -10.84
C LYS A 93 2.94 5.89 -10.70
N ASP A 94 2.11 4.90 -11.02
CA ASP A 94 0.65 4.97 -11.00
C ASP A 94 0.08 4.84 -9.59
N TYR A 95 0.80 4.16 -8.69
CA TYR A 95 0.43 4.08 -7.29
C TYR A 95 0.15 5.47 -6.71
N ASP A 96 -0.97 5.65 -6.02
CA ASP A 96 -1.39 6.94 -5.46
C ASP A 96 -1.66 6.90 -3.96
N GLY A 97 -1.38 5.75 -3.32
CA GLY A 97 -1.59 5.52 -1.90
C GLY A 97 -3.03 5.22 -1.50
N ARG A 98 -3.96 5.04 -2.46
CA ARG A 98 -5.38 4.78 -2.17
C ARG A 98 -5.81 3.34 -2.33
N MET A 99 -4.92 2.45 -2.75
CA MET A 99 -5.23 1.03 -2.82
C MET A 99 -5.60 0.54 -1.41
N GLU A 100 -6.76 -0.07 -1.24
CA GLU A 100 -7.09 -0.68 0.05
C GLU A 100 -6.23 -1.96 0.23
N GLY A 101 -5.86 -2.31 1.47
CA GLY A 101 -5.13 -3.55 1.73
C GLY A 101 -4.35 -3.61 3.06
N PRO A 102 -4.05 -4.84 3.55
CA PRO A 102 -3.77 -5.08 4.97
C PRO A 102 -2.35 -4.73 5.43
N PHE A 103 -1.45 -4.32 4.52
CA PHE A 103 -0.09 -3.88 4.86
C PHE A 103 0.26 -2.49 4.33
N GLY A 104 -0.38 -1.48 4.91
CA GLY A 104 0.20 -0.14 4.92
C GLY A 104 -0.01 0.71 3.67
N VAL A 105 -0.85 0.29 2.73
CA VAL A 105 -1.32 1.21 1.70
C VAL A 105 -2.35 2.19 2.28
N ALA A 106 -3.24 1.72 3.16
CA ALA A 106 -4.19 2.58 3.88
C ALA A 106 -3.51 3.71 4.67
N ASP A 107 -2.33 3.43 5.21
CA ASP A 107 -1.53 4.41 5.98
C ASP A 107 -0.43 5.10 5.16
N CYS A 108 -0.57 5.11 3.83
CA CYS A 108 0.34 5.85 2.96
C CYS A 108 0.23 7.35 3.26
N LEU A 109 1.35 8.00 3.57
CA LEU A 109 1.35 9.43 3.89
C LEU A 109 0.91 10.32 2.71
N TRP A 110 0.97 9.81 1.46
CA TRP A 110 0.39 10.49 0.30
C TRP A 110 -1.13 10.63 0.44
N ARG A 111 -1.81 9.56 0.87
CA ARG A 111 -3.25 9.55 1.09
C ARG A 111 -3.63 10.57 2.15
N TYR A 112 -2.98 10.50 3.32
CA TYR A 112 -3.20 11.41 4.44
C TYR A 112 -3.07 12.87 4.04
N GLU A 113 -1.94 13.25 3.43
CA GLU A 113 -1.71 14.62 2.97
C GLU A 113 -2.72 15.04 1.87
N SER A 114 -3.03 14.15 0.93
CA SER A 114 -3.97 14.46 -0.17
C SER A 114 -5.41 14.69 0.29
N GLU A 115 -5.77 14.08 1.41
CA GLU A 115 -7.09 14.18 2.05
C GLU A 115 -7.13 15.23 3.17
N GLY A 116 -6.00 15.91 3.45
CA GLY A 116 -5.91 16.90 4.53
C GLY A 116 -5.96 16.31 5.93
N ARG A 117 -5.69 15.00 6.08
CA ARG A 117 -5.60 14.34 7.40
C ARG A 117 -4.26 14.70 8.06
N PRO A 118 -4.23 14.89 9.40
CA PRO A 118 -2.97 15.07 10.12
C PRO A 118 -2.06 13.85 9.92
N LEU A 119 -0.80 14.09 9.58
CA LEU A 119 0.18 13.00 9.41
C LEU A 119 0.41 12.31 10.77
N PRO A 120 0.38 10.97 10.83
CA PRO A 120 0.69 10.25 12.06
C PRO A 120 2.13 10.54 12.49
N VAL A 121 2.32 10.87 13.78
CA VAL A 121 3.61 11.26 14.37
C VAL A 121 4.46 10.03 14.76
N SER A 122 3.91 8.83 14.64
CA SER A 122 4.63 7.58 14.90
C SER A 122 5.58 7.27 13.74
N GLY A 123 6.83 6.97 14.09
CA GLY A 123 7.93 6.69 13.16
C GLY A 123 7.69 5.51 12.20
N PRO A 124 8.72 5.09 11.46
CA PRO A 124 8.59 4.09 10.39
C PRO A 124 7.85 2.84 10.89
N VAL A 125 6.80 2.43 10.18
CA VAL A 125 6.02 1.24 10.53
C VAL A 125 6.92 0.03 10.37
N ARG A 126 7.30 -0.57 11.51
CA ARG A 126 7.98 -1.86 11.53
C ARG A 126 7.01 -2.90 11.02
N ILE A 127 7.26 -3.46 9.84
CA ILE A 127 6.65 -4.74 9.47
C ILE A 127 7.18 -5.73 10.49
N GLN A 128 6.33 -6.35 11.29
CA GLN A 128 6.78 -7.49 12.09
C GLN A 128 7.12 -8.61 11.12
N PRO A 129 8.39 -9.06 11.04
CA PRO A 129 8.68 -10.32 10.37
C PRO A 129 8.04 -11.41 11.23
N ARG A 130 7.15 -12.21 10.66
CA ARG A 130 6.77 -13.47 11.31
C ARG A 130 7.89 -14.47 11.03
N GLY A 131 8.44 -15.03 12.10
CA GLY A 131 9.24 -16.26 12.05
C GLY A 131 8.37 -17.48 11.80
#